data_AF-A0A1B6HHJ0-F1
#
_entry.id   AF-A0A1B6HHJ0-F1
#
_cell.length_a   1.000
_cell.length_b   1.000
_cell.length_c   1.000
_cell.angle_alpha   90.00
_cell.angle_beta   90.00
_cell.angle_gamma   90.00
#
_symmetry.space_group_name_H-M   'P 1'
#
loop_
_entity.id
_entity.type
_entity.pdbx_description
1 polymer ?
#
loop_
_entity_poly.entity_id
_entity_poly.type
_entity_poly.pdbx_seq_one_letter_code
_entity_poly.pdbx_strand_id
1 'polypeptide(L)'
;MDAPARQVPPDGGTRAWLVMIASFFCNGVIFGVINCYSVIYVELQNKLNEEGVAESSSKAALVGSLTIGTTFFLSPIAGILTDKIGIRLTTFIGGLMATGGMFLSSFCTNSVLLLYMTYGVLFGVGASLAYTPSLVILGHYFHRYMGLVNGFVTAGSSVFTMIMPYLIDFLLKQFGLNVCLRVLALFMCLIMGSALLFKPIPLSGAGAEKKEFKALINTDIWHLKKYVIWALAIPVALFGYFVPYVHMVKFVADK
;
A
#
# COMPACT_ATOMS: atom_id res chain seq x y z
N MET A 1 45.15 -3.27 7.94
CA MET A 1 43.93 -2.52 8.33
C MET A 1 42.98 -2.69 7.17
N ASP A 2 42.30 -3.83 7.16
CA ASP A 2 41.55 -4.33 6.01
C ASP A 2 40.27 -3.52 5.83
N ALA A 3 40.08 -2.94 4.65
CA ALA A 3 38.84 -2.27 4.29
C ALA A 3 37.67 -3.28 4.39
N PRO A 4 36.52 -2.93 4.99
CA PRO A 4 35.39 -3.84 5.07
C PRO A 4 34.94 -4.21 3.65
N ALA A 5 34.98 -5.50 3.34
CA ALA A 5 34.62 -6.05 2.03
C ALA A 5 33.22 -5.57 1.61
N ARG A 6 33.12 -4.91 0.46
CA ARG A 6 31.85 -4.57 -0.21
C ARG A 6 31.02 -5.85 -0.36
N GLN A 7 29.97 -6.02 0.43
CA GLN A 7 28.99 -7.07 0.20
C GLN A 7 28.18 -6.68 -1.05
N VAL A 8 28.54 -7.26 -2.19
CA VAL A 8 27.78 -7.15 -3.44
C VAL A 8 26.38 -7.71 -3.19
N PRO A 9 25.29 -7.08 -3.66
CA PRO A 9 23.95 -7.67 -3.54
C PRO A 9 23.99 -9.10 -4.07
N PRO A 10 23.69 -10.11 -3.23
CA PRO A 10 23.68 -11.48 -3.68
C PRO A 10 22.48 -11.59 -4.59
N ASP A 11 22.68 -11.54 -5.91
CA ASP A 11 21.68 -11.72 -6.96
C ASP A 11 21.07 -13.16 -6.90
N GLY A 12 20.54 -13.56 -5.74
CA GLY A 12 20.19 -14.92 -5.36
C GLY A 12 20.37 -15.23 -3.86
N GLY A 13 19.85 -16.40 -3.45
CA GLY A 13 19.93 -16.93 -2.09
C GLY A 13 18.57 -17.12 -1.43
N THR A 14 18.43 -18.13 -0.58
CA THR A 14 17.15 -18.50 0.07
C THR A 14 16.50 -17.32 0.78
N ARG A 15 17.29 -16.44 1.39
CA ARG A 15 16.79 -15.21 2.04
C ARG A 15 16.29 -14.16 1.04
N ALA A 16 16.94 -13.99 -0.11
CA ALA A 16 16.53 -13.04 -1.13
C ALA A 16 15.15 -13.42 -1.72
N TRP A 17 14.96 -14.72 -1.99
CA TRP A 17 13.68 -15.27 -2.44
C TRP A 17 12.58 -15.16 -1.37
N LEU A 18 12.91 -15.42 -0.10
CA LEU A 18 11.97 -15.24 1.01
C LEU A 18 11.54 -13.77 1.18
N VAL A 19 12.48 -12.82 1.05
CA VAL A 19 12.18 -11.38 1.07
C VAL A 19 11.29 -10.99 -0.11
N MET A 20 11.55 -11.51 -1.31
CA MET A 20 10.68 -11.27 -2.47
C MET A 20 9.25 -11.77 -2.22
N ILE A 21 9.09 -12.97 -1.68
CA ILE A 21 7.77 -13.53 -1.36
C ILE A 21 7.08 -12.70 -0.26
N ALA A 22 7.80 -12.29 0.78
CA ALA A 22 7.27 -11.42 1.82
C ALA A 22 6.80 -10.06 1.25
N SER A 23 7.60 -9.45 0.38
CA SER A 23 7.22 -8.20 -0.31
C SER A 23 6.00 -8.39 -1.21
N PHE A 24 5.90 -9.52 -1.91
CA PHE A 24 4.74 -9.91 -2.71
C PHE A 24 3.46 -9.98 -1.86
N PHE A 25 3.50 -10.66 -0.71
CA PHE A 25 2.36 -10.73 0.19
C PHE A 25 2.01 -9.36 0.79
N CYS A 26 3.01 -8.59 1.22
CA CYS A 26 2.81 -7.25 1.79
C CYS A 26 2.12 -6.32 0.78
N ASN A 27 2.67 -6.23 -0.44
CA ASN A 27 2.10 -5.43 -1.52
C ASN A 27 0.72 -5.95 -1.95
N GLY A 28 0.57 -7.27 -2.03
CA GLY A 28 -0.67 -7.97 -2.36
C GLY A 28 -1.80 -7.63 -1.39
N VAL A 29 -1.56 -7.75 -0.08
CA VAL A 29 -2.58 -7.49 0.94
C VAL A 29 -2.94 -6.01 1.01
N ILE A 30 -1.96 -5.10 0.96
CA ILE A 30 -2.20 -3.65 1.01
C ILE A 30 -3.09 -3.22 -0.16
N PHE A 31 -2.66 -3.49 -1.40
CA PHE A 31 -3.43 -3.08 -2.57
C PHE A 31 -4.69 -3.91 -2.77
N GLY A 32 -4.68 -5.18 -2.38
CA GLY A 32 -5.87 -6.03 -2.38
C GLY A 32 -6.97 -5.38 -1.56
N VAL A 33 -6.68 -4.98 -0.32
CA VAL A 33 -7.68 -4.30 0.51
C VAL A 33 -8.10 -2.94 -0.04
N ILE A 34 -7.13 -2.13 -0.48
CA ILE A 34 -7.41 -0.81 -1.04
C ILE A 34 -8.34 -0.91 -2.27
N ASN A 35 -8.07 -1.82 -3.19
CA ASN A 35 -8.86 -1.98 -4.41
C ASN A 35 -10.21 -2.65 -4.13
N CYS A 36 -10.30 -3.56 -3.15
CA CYS A 36 -11.55 -4.22 -2.76
C CYS A 36 -12.44 -3.34 -1.87
N TYR A 37 -12.03 -2.11 -1.60
CA TYR A 37 -12.84 -1.15 -0.85
C TYR A 37 -14.22 -0.92 -1.49
N SER A 38 -14.37 -1.11 -2.80
CA SER A 38 -15.65 -1.00 -3.50
C SER A 38 -16.76 -1.89 -2.90
N VAL A 39 -16.43 -3.08 -2.39
CA VAL A 39 -17.40 -3.98 -1.76
C VAL A 39 -17.77 -3.48 -0.36
N ILE A 40 -16.77 -3.02 0.40
CA ILE A 40 -16.96 -2.43 1.74
C ILE A 40 -17.75 -1.12 1.65
N TYR A 41 -17.55 -0.36 0.57
CA TYR A 41 -18.23 0.89 0.28
C TYR A 41 -19.75 0.70 0.16
N VAL A 42 -20.22 -0.32 -0.57
CA VAL A 42 -21.66 -0.57 -0.76
C VAL A 42 -22.33 -0.86 0.59
N GLU A 43 -21.70 -1.71 1.41
CA GLU A 43 -22.23 -2.06 2.72
C GLU A 43 -22.18 -0.87 3.69
N LEU A 44 -21.10 -0.08 3.65
CA LEU A 44 -20.98 1.13 4.45
C LEU A 44 -22.02 2.18 4.03
N GLN A 45 -22.28 2.33 2.73
CA GLN A 45 -23.31 3.22 2.21
C GLN A 45 -24.71 2.81 2.68
N ASN A 46 -25.01 1.50 2.65
CA ASN A 46 -26.29 0.98 3.15
C ASN A 46 -26.49 1.30 4.63
N LYS A 47 -25.47 1.06 5.46
CA LYS A 47 -25.51 1.44 6.88
C LYS A 47 -25.73 2.93 7.12
N LEU A 48 -25.03 3.78 6.37
CA LEU A 48 -25.17 5.23 6.52
C LEU A 48 -26.54 5.75 6.05
N ASN A 49 -27.15 5.08 5.07
CA ASN A 49 -28.52 5.35 4.65
C ASN A 49 -29.53 4.97 5.75
N GLU A 50 -29.35 3.83 6.40
CA GLU A 50 -30.19 3.38 7.52
C GLU A 50 -30.12 4.34 8.72
N GLU A 51 -28.94 4.93 8.98
CA GLU A 51 -28.74 5.95 10.02
C GLU A 51 -29.29 7.34 9.64
N GLY A 52 -29.90 7.51 8.46
CA GLY A 52 -30.50 8.77 8.01
C GLY A 52 -29.47 9.86 7.68
N VAL A 53 -28.21 9.48 7.42
CA VAL A 53 -27.14 10.43 7.15
C VAL A 53 -27.25 10.96 5.72
N ALA A 54 -27.50 12.27 5.56
CA ALA A 54 -27.44 12.93 4.26
C ALA A 54 -26.05 12.74 3.60
N GLU A 55 -26.03 12.54 2.27
CA GLU A 55 -24.82 12.32 1.46
C GLU A 55 -24.02 11.04 1.82
N SER A 56 -24.71 9.95 2.19
CA SER A 56 -24.11 8.64 2.54
C SER A 56 -23.13 8.11 1.50
N SER A 57 -23.48 8.21 0.21
CA SER A 57 -22.66 7.79 -0.93
C SER A 57 -21.34 8.57 -1.01
N SER A 58 -21.41 9.90 -0.98
CA SER A 58 -20.24 10.78 -1.05
C SER A 58 -19.32 10.53 0.15
N LYS A 59 -19.91 10.41 1.34
CA LYS A 59 -19.16 10.15 2.58
C LYS A 59 -18.43 8.80 2.55
N ALA A 60 -19.10 7.73 2.16
CA ALA A 60 -18.47 6.42 2.05
C ALA A 60 -17.36 6.40 0.98
N ALA A 61 -17.55 7.10 -0.15
CA ALA A 61 -16.55 7.16 -1.21
C ALA A 61 -15.30 7.95 -0.78
N LEU A 62 -15.50 9.01 0.01
CA LEU A 62 -14.42 9.82 0.57
C LEU A 62 -13.47 9.02 1.46
N VAL A 63 -13.96 8.05 2.24
CA VAL A 63 -13.08 7.21 3.10
C VAL A 63 -12.08 6.42 2.25
N GLY A 64 -12.54 5.76 1.18
CA GLY A 64 -11.67 5.00 0.28
C GLY A 64 -10.70 5.90 -0.48
N SER A 65 -11.19 7.04 -0.96
CA SER A 65 -10.39 8.03 -1.68
C SER A 65 -9.30 8.64 -0.79
N LEU A 66 -9.63 8.95 0.47
CA LEU A 66 -8.67 9.39 1.48
C LEU A 66 -7.62 8.31 1.72
N THR A 67 -8.02 7.04 1.86
CA THR A 67 -7.07 5.93 2.06
C THR A 67 -6.02 5.89 0.97
N ILE A 68 -6.45 5.89 -0.29
CA ILE A 68 -5.56 5.87 -1.46
C ILE A 68 -4.72 7.15 -1.51
N GLY A 69 -5.35 8.31 -1.39
CA GLY A 69 -4.69 9.61 -1.45
C GLY A 69 -3.61 9.75 -0.39
N THR A 70 -3.92 9.41 0.86
CA THR A 70 -2.98 9.40 1.98
C THR A 70 -1.84 8.38 1.75
N THR A 71 -2.14 7.18 1.24
CA THR A 71 -1.11 6.17 0.96
C THR A 71 -0.07 6.69 -0.03
N PHE A 72 -0.50 7.29 -1.14
CA PHE A 72 0.44 7.82 -2.14
C PHE A 72 1.09 9.13 -1.70
N PHE A 73 0.36 10.02 -1.04
CA PHE A 73 0.88 11.31 -0.55
C PHE A 73 1.97 11.12 0.53
N LEU A 74 1.82 10.12 1.41
CA LEU A 74 2.82 9.80 2.42
C LEU A 74 3.91 8.82 1.96
N SER A 75 3.81 8.23 0.76
CA SER A 75 4.84 7.33 0.24
C SER A 75 6.26 7.93 0.23
N PRO A 76 6.49 9.20 -0.16
CA PRO A 76 7.82 9.83 -0.05
C PRO A 76 8.29 10.01 1.39
N ILE A 77 7.39 10.39 2.29
CA ILE A 77 7.66 10.56 3.73
C ILE A 77 8.04 9.21 4.34
N ALA A 78 7.33 8.14 3.96
CA ALA A 78 7.63 6.78 4.36
C ALA A 78 9.01 6.32 3.86
N GLY A 79 9.45 6.78 2.68
CA GLY A 79 10.81 6.55 2.18
C GLY A 79 11.88 7.19 3.07
N ILE A 80 11.72 8.47 3.40
CA ILE A 80 12.64 9.18 4.31
C ILE A 80 12.70 8.48 5.67
N LEU A 81 11.54 8.06 6.18
CA LEU A 81 11.47 7.39 7.46
C LEU A 81 12.17 6.03 7.39
N THR A 82 11.96 5.27 6.31
CA THR A 82 12.69 4.03 6.00
C THR A 82 14.21 4.22 6.02
N ASP A 83 14.71 5.32 5.46
CA ASP A 83 16.15 5.61 5.45
C ASP A 83 16.69 5.99 6.84
N LYS A 84 15.88 6.66 7.67
CA LYS A 84 16.30 7.13 9.01
C LYS A 84 16.20 6.07 10.11
N ILE A 85 15.07 5.38 10.21
CA ILE A 85 14.79 4.41 11.29
C ILE A 85 15.00 2.95 10.86
N GLY A 86 15.27 2.73 9.56
CA GLY A 86 15.54 1.44 8.98
C GLY A 86 14.28 0.68 8.54
N ILE A 87 14.45 -0.11 7.47
CA ILE A 87 13.39 -0.90 6.79
C ILE A 87 12.54 -1.72 7.75
N ARG A 88 13.18 -2.39 8.73
CA ARG A 88 12.49 -3.27 9.67
C ARG A 88 11.56 -2.52 10.61
N LEU A 89 12.03 -1.42 11.19
CA LEU A 89 11.25 -0.65 12.16
C LEU A 89 10.10 0.08 11.44
N THR A 90 10.35 0.66 10.26
CA THR A 90 9.31 1.32 9.48
C THR A 90 8.19 0.38 9.07
N THR A 91 8.53 -0.82 8.58
CA THR A 91 7.51 -1.81 8.20
C THR A 91 6.71 -2.29 9.41
N PHE A 92 7.37 -2.48 10.57
CA PHE A 92 6.69 -2.87 11.80
C PHE A 92 5.73 -1.80 12.31
N ILE A 93 6.16 -0.53 12.33
CA ILE A 93 5.31 0.61 12.69
C ILE A 93 4.15 0.75 11.70
N GLY A 94 4.42 0.64 10.40
CA GLY A 94 3.40 0.71 9.35
C GLY A 94 2.34 -0.38 9.51
N GLY A 95 2.76 -1.63 9.75
CA GLY A 95 1.84 -2.74 10.01
C GLY A 95 1.04 -2.56 11.31
N LEU A 96 1.65 -2.03 12.37
CA LEU A 96 0.96 -1.72 13.63
C LEU A 96 -0.10 -0.63 13.42
N MET A 97 0.23 0.43 12.69
CA MET A 97 -0.70 1.51 12.35
C MET A 97 -1.82 1.02 11.42
N ALA A 98 -1.53 0.17 10.43
CA ALA A 98 -2.53 -0.41 9.54
C ALA A 98 -3.50 -1.33 10.30
N THR A 99 -2.96 -2.21 11.15
CA THR A 99 -3.74 -3.12 11.99
C THR A 99 -4.58 -2.34 12.99
N GLY A 100 -3.98 -1.36 13.67
CA GLY A 100 -4.67 -0.46 14.60
C GLY A 100 -5.77 0.34 13.90
N GLY A 101 -5.50 0.88 12.72
CA GLY A 101 -6.47 1.60 11.89
C GLY A 101 -7.70 0.76 11.60
N MET A 102 -7.52 -0.45 11.07
CA MET A 102 -8.64 -1.35 10.77
C MET A 102 -9.36 -1.87 12.01
N PHE A 103 -8.62 -2.17 13.06
CA PHE A 103 -9.22 -2.63 14.31
C PHE A 103 -10.07 -1.53 14.94
N LEU A 104 -9.58 -0.29 15.00
CA LEU A 104 -10.37 0.86 15.47
C LEU A 104 -11.57 1.12 14.57
N SER A 105 -11.42 1.02 13.24
CA SER A 105 -12.54 1.16 12.31
C SER A 105 -13.66 0.14 12.56
N SER A 106 -13.34 -1.07 13.05
CA SER A 106 -14.36 -2.05 13.44
C SER A 106 -15.22 -1.62 14.63
N PHE A 107 -14.72 -0.76 15.52
CA PHE A 107 -15.47 -0.29 16.69
C PHE A 107 -16.11 1.08 16.44
N CYS A 108 -15.54 1.87 15.53
CA CYS A 108 -15.96 3.24 15.26
C CYS A 108 -16.93 3.35 14.08
N THR A 109 -17.61 2.26 13.73
CA THR A 109 -18.52 2.16 12.57
C THR A 109 -19.71 3.10 12.64
N ASN A 110 -20.12 3.52 13.85
CA ASN A 110 -21.25 4.41 14.10
C ASN A 110 -20.91 5.91 13.89
N SER A 111 -19.68 6.25 13.52
CA SER A 111 -19.25 7.63 13.37
C SER A 111 -18.36 7.81 12.15
N VAL A 112 -18.94 8.35 11.08
CA VAL A 112 -18.27 8.62 9.80
C VAL A 112 -16.96 9.38 9.98
N LEU A 113 -16.95 10.36 10.90
CA LEU A 113 -15.76 11.18 11.17
C LEU A 113 -14.60 10.36 11.76
N LEU A 114 -14.90 9.40 12.65
CA LEU A 114 -13.87 8.47 13.12
C LEU A 114 -13.46 7.49 12.03
N LEU A 115 -14.36 7.10 11.13
CA LEU A 115 -14.03 6.24 9.99
C LEU A 115 -13.04 6.92 9.03
N TYR A 116 -13.18 8.22 8.78
CA TYR A 116 -12.20 8.99 8.00
C TYR A 116 -10.81 8.99 8.65
N MET A 117 -10.76 9.20 9.97
CA MET A 117 -9.48 9.26 10.69
C MET A 117 -8.83 7.89 10.82
N THR A 118 -9.60 6.83 11.05
CA THR A 118 -9.09 5.47 11.28
C THR A 118 -8.83 4.73 9.96
N TYR A 119 -9.85 4.59 9.12
CA TYR A 119 -9.73 3.86 7.86
C TYR A 119 -9.05 4.68 6.77
N GLY A 120 -9.38 5.97 6.65
CA GLY A 120 -8.77 6.85 5.67
C GLY A 120 -7.32 7.16 6.01
N VAL A 121 -7.12 7.90 7.10
CA VAL A 121 -5.81 8.46 7.45
C VAL A 121 -4.91 7.41 8.10
N LEU A 122 -5.32 6.79 9.21
CA LEU A 122 -4.43 5.92 9.99
C LEU A 122 -4.03 4.66 9.21
N PHE A 123 -4.99 4.00 8.55
CA PHE A 123 -4.68 2.87 7.68
C PHE A 123 -3.91 3.29 6.42
N GLY A 124 -4.22 4.43 5.78
CA GLY A 124 -3.44 4.94 4.65
C GLY A 124 -1.98 5.27 5.01
N VAL A 125 -1.74 5.88 6.17
CA VAL A 125 -0.38 6.11 6.69
C VAL A 125 0.32 4.77 6.93
N GLY A 126 -0.34 3.82 7.59
CA GLY A 126 0.21 2.48 7.82
C GLY A 126 0.56 1.74 6.53
N ALA A 127 -0.32 1.79 5.53
CA ALA A 127 -0.13 1.21 4.21
C ALA A 127 1.09 1.81 3.49
N SER A 128 1.26 3.13 3.50
CA SER A 128 2.44 3.77 2.90
C SER A 128 3.75 3.38 3.58
N LEU A 129 3.74 3.31 4.92
CA LEU A 129 4.89 2.92 5.73
C LEU A 129 5.28 1.45 5.57
N ALA A 130 4.36 0.58 5.14
CA ALA A 130 4.65 -0.83 4.83
C ALA A 130 5.01 -1.04 3.35
N TYR A 131 4.37 -0.31 2.44
CA TYR A 131 4.60 -0.42 1.00
C TYR A 131 5.99 0.06 0.58
N THR A 132 6.41 1.25 1.03
CA THR A 132 7.71 1.82 0.65
C THR A 132 8.90 0.91 1.01
N PRO A 133 9.08 0.44 2.26
CA PRO A 133 10.20 -0.44 2.61
C PRO A 133 10.14 -1.80 1.90
N SER A 134 8.94 -2.30 1.57
CA SER A 134 8.75 -3.55 0.81
C SER A 134 9.36 -3.48 -0.59
N LEU A 135 9.38 -2.30 -1.21
CA LEU A 135 10.07 -2.07 -2.50
C LEU A 135 11.56 -1.78 -2.32
N VAL A 136 11.93 -0.98 -1.31
CA VAL A 136 13.34 -0.61 -1.05
C VAL A 136 14.19 -1.84 -0.78
N ILE A 137 13.70 -2.79 0.04
CA ILE A 137 14.46 -4.00 0.40
C ILE A 137 14.82 -4.86 -0.82
N LEU A 138 14.00 -4.88 -1.87
CA LEU A 138 14.27 -5.65 -3.09
C LEU A 138 15.49 -5.12 -3.82
N GLY A 139 15.68 -3.79 -3.84
CA GLY A 139 16.87 -3.15 -4.42
C GLY A 139 18.17 -3.44 -3.67
N HIS A 140 18.09 -3.81 -2.38
CA HIS A 140 19.27 -4.22 -1.61
C HIS A 140 19.70 -5.68 -1.88
N TYR A 141 18.77 -6.52 -2.32
CA TYR A 141 19.04 -7.95 -2.55
C TYR A 141 19.24 -8.28 -4.04
N PHE A 142 18.60 -7.57 -4.96
CA PHE A 142 18.66 -7.84 -6.39
C PHE A 142 19.10 -6.62 -7.18
N HIS A 143 20.19 -6.72 -7.93
CA HIS A 143 20.64 -5.68 -8.84
C HIS A 143 20.36 -6.09 -10.30
N ARG A 144 20.72 -7.31 -10.70
CA ARG A 144 20.55 -7.79 -12.09
C ARG A 144 19.08 -8.11 -12.44
N TYR A 145 18.32 -8.61 -11.48
CA TYR A 145 16.94 -9.09 -11.69
C TYR A 145 15.87 -8.15 -11.11
N MET A 146 16.24 -6.92 -10.72
CA MET A 146 15.35 -5.99 -10.01
C MET A 146 14.03 -5.71 -10.76
N GLY A 147 14.07 -5.61 -12.10
CA GLY A 147 12.87 -5.42 -12.92
C GLY A 147 11.89 -6.60 -12.86
N LEU A 148 12.41 -7.83 -12.95
CA LEU A 148 11.60 -9.06 -12.83
C LEU A 148 11.03 -9.22 -11.42
N VAL A 149 11.83 -8.94 -10.40
CA VAL A 149 11.42 -9.02 -8.99
C VAL A 149 10.33 -8.01 -8.67
N ASN A 150 10.48 -6.74 -9.10
CA ASN A 150 9.43 -5.74 -8.95
C ASN A 150 8.17 -6.10 -9.75
N GLY A 151 8.32 -6.65 -10.96
CA GLY A 151 7.20 -7.17 -11.73
C GLY A 151 6.44 -8.26 -10.99
N PHE A 152 7.16 -9.22 -10.41
CA PHE A 152 6.57 -10.31 -9.61
C PHE A 152 5.83 -9.76 -8.39
N VAL A 153 6.45 -8.89 -7.60
CA VAL A 153 5.83 -8.26 -6.40
C VAL A 153 4.61 -7.42 -6.78
N THR A 154 4.65 -6.74 -7.93
CA THR A 154 3.51 -5.96 -8.44
C THR A 154 2.39 -6.88 -8.92
N ALA A 155 2.70 -8.02 -9.55
CA ALA A 155 1.68 -9.01 -9.93
C ALA A 155 0.90 -9.53 -8.71
N GLY A 156 1.51 -9.51 -7.51
CA GLY A 156 0.82 -9.85 -6.26
C GLY A 156 -0.36 -8.95 -5.94
N SER A 157 -0.30 -7.65 -6.24
CA SER A 157 -1.45 -6.76 -6.02
C SER A 157 -2.65 -7.17 -6.87
N SER A 158 -2.43 -7.58 -8.13
CA SER A 158 -3.49 -8.04 -9.03
C SER A 158 -4.11 -9.35 -8.57
N VAL A 159 -3.29 -10.33 -8.18
CA VAL A 159 -3.77 -11.64 -7.70
C VAL A 159 -4.63 -11.47 -6.45
N PHE A 160 -4.16 -10.69 -5.47
CA PHE A 160 -4.93 -10.42 -4.26
C PHE A 160 -6.19 -9.60 -4.55
N THR A 161 -6.13 -8.62 -5.45
CA THR A 161 -7.33 -7.84 -5.85
C THR A 161 -8.39 -8.71 -6.54
N MET A 162 -8.01 -9.82 -7.18
CA MET A 162 -8.97 -10.76 -7.78
C MET A 162 -9.61 -11.70 -6.76
N ILE A 163 -8.85 -12.16 -5.76
CA ILE A 163 -9.30 -13.17 -4.78
C ILE A 163 -10.02 -12.50 -3.59
N MET A 164 -9.51 -11.37 -3.12
CA MET A 164 -9.96 -10.72 -1.89
C MET A 164 -11.42 -10.19 -1.90
N PRO A 165 -12.02 -9.76 -3.04
CA PRO A 165 -13.44 -9.38 -3.08
C PRO A 165 -14.36 -10.55 -2.73
N TYR A 166 -14.06 -11.77 -3.20
CA TYR A 166 -14.85 -12.96 -2.89
C TYR A 166 -14.81 -13.29 -1.40
N LEU A 167 -13.63 -13.14 -0.79
CA LEU A 167 -13.47 -13.34 0.66
C LEU A 167 -14.26 -12.29 1.44
N ILE A 168 -14.14 -11.01 1.05
CA ILE A 168 -14.84 -9.89 1.69
C ILE A 168 -16.35 -10.04 1.56
N ASP A 169 -16.87 -10.35 0.37
CA ASP A 169 -18.30 -10.56 0.13
C ASP A 169 -18.86 -11.70 0.99
N PHE A 170 -18.13 -12.82 1.08
CA PHE A 170 -18.51 -13.94 1.95
C PHE A 170 -18.56 -13.53 3.43
N LEU A 171 -17.54 -12.79 3.90
CA LEU A 171 -17.47 -12.31 5.28
C LEU A 171 -18.57 -11.30 5.61
N LEU A 172 -18.87 -10.40 4.68
CA LEU A 172 -19.93 -9.39 4.84
C LEU A 172 -21.29 -10.06 4.94
N LYS A 173 -21.60 -11.04 4.08
CA LYS A 173 -22.87 -11.76 4.09
C LYS A 173 -23.10 -12.58 5.36
N GLN A 174 -22.06 -13.19 5.92
CA GLN A 174 -22.16 -14.07 7.09
C GLN A 174 -22.04 -13.34 8.43
N PHE A 175 -21.14 -12.35 8.53
CA PHE A 175 -20.73 -11.76 9.81
C PHE A 175 -20.84 -10.22 9.85
N GLY A 176 -21.19 -9.58 8.73
CA GLY A 176 -21.36 -8.15 8.62
C GLY A 176 -20.04 -7.34 8.63
N LEU A 177 -20.19 -6.03 8.47
CA LEU A 177 -19.08 -5.09 8.26
C LEU A 177 -18.04 -5.06 9.39
N ASN A 178 -18.48 -5.16 10.66
CA ASN A 178 -17.58 -5.07 11.82
C ASN A 178 -16.60 -6.25 11.85
N VAL A 179 -17.11 -7.48 11.67
CA VAL A 179 -16.26 -8.68 11.68
C VAL A 179 -15.37 -8.72 10.44
N CYS A 180 -15.89 -8.28 9.28
CA CYS A 180 -15.08 -8.13 8.09
C CYS A 180 -13.84 -7.25 8.36
N LEU A 181 -14.02 -6.05 8.91
CA LEU A 181 -12.91 -5.15 9.26
C LEU A 181 -11.91 -5.77 10.25
N ARG A 182 -12.38 -6.58 11.22
CA ARG A 182 -11.49 -7.31 12.15
C ARG A 182 -10.66 -8.37 11.43
N VAL A 183 -11.25 -9.11 10.50
CA VAL A 183 -10.50 -10.10 9.73
C VAL A 183 -9.48 -9.43 8.81
N LEU A 184 -9.83 -8.30 8.18
CA LEU A 184 -8.85 -7.51 7.44
C LEU A 184 -7.72 -6.99 8.34
N ALA A 185 -8.02 -6.58 9.58
CA ALA A 185 -6.98 -6.23 10.56
C ALA A 185 -6.04 -7.41 10.86
N LEU A 186 -6.55 -8.66 10.92
CA LEU A 186 -5.69 -9.84 11.06
C LEU A 186 -4.78 -10.04 9.85
N PHE A 187 -5.29 -9.83 8.63
CA PHE A 187 -4.45 -9.84 7.42
C PHE A 187 -3.35 -8.78 7.47
N MET A 188 -3.66 -7.58 7.98
CA MET A 188 -2.65 -6.52 8.19
C MET A 188 -1.65 -6.88 9.29
N CYS A 189 -2.06 -7.64 10.31
CA CYS A 189 -1.16 -8.15 11.33
C CYS A 189 -0.15 -9.17 10.76
N LEU A 190 -0.56 -9.97 9.78
CA LEU A 190 0.37 -10.86 9.06
C LEU A 190 1.48 -10.09 8.33
N ILE A 191 1.19 -8.85 7.89
CA ILE A 191 2.21 -7.95 7.33
C ILE A 191 3.26 -7.59 8.38
N MET A 192 2.87 -7.36 9.65
CA MET A 192 3.83 -7.16 10.75
C MET A 192 4.74 -8.39 10.94
N GLY A 193 4.19 -9.60 10.77
CA GLY A 193 4.97 -10.84 10.77
C GLY A 193 5.99 -10.90 9.62
N SER A 194 5.58 -10.47 8.41
CA SER A 194 6.48 -10.37 7.25
C SER A 194 7.61 -9.34 7.46
N ALA A 195 7.35 -8.30 8.27
CA ALA A 195 8.35 -7.29 8.64
C ALA A 195 9.53 -7.86 9.44
N LEU A 196 9.30 -8.92 10.22
CA LEU A 196 10.37 -9.61 10.95
C LEU A 196 11.31 -10.38 10.02
N LEU A 197 10.82 -10.77 8.84
CA LEU A 197 11.59 -11.47 7.81
C LEU A 197 12.46 -10.51 7.00
N PHE A 198 12.12 -9.21 6.95
CA PHE A 198 12.97 -8.15 6.42
C PHE A 198 14.14 -7.87 7.36
N LYS A 199 15.08 -8.81 7.45
CA LYS A 199 16.38 -8.58 8.08
C LYS A 199 17.28 -7.90 7.03
N PRO A 200 17.57 -6.59 7.15
CA PRO A 200 18.49 -5.95 6.22
C PRO A 200 19.89 -6.57 6.39
N ILE A 201 20.50 -6.95 5.27
CA ILE A 201 21.93 -7.24 5.25
C ILE A 201 22.65 -5.89 5.40
N PRO A 202 23.61 -5.73 6.31
CA PRO A 202 24.41 -4.52 6.37
C PRO A 202 25.32 -4.48 5.12
N LEU A 203 24.84 -3.88 4.04
CA LEU A 203 25.70 -3.49 2.92
C LEU A 203 26.62 -2.36 3.39
N SER A 204 27.76 -2.71 3.96
CA SER A 204 28.89 -1.79 4.15
C SER A 204 29.42 -1.42 2.76
N GLY A 205 28.86 -0.40 2.13
CA GLY A 205 29.31 0.10 0.83
C GLY A 205 28.22 0.59 -0.11
N ALA A 206 26.97 0.16 0.07
CA ALA A 206 25.83 0.96 -0.37
C ALA A 206 25.53 1.88 0.79
N GLY A 207 26.26 3.01 0.86
CA GLY A 207 25.85 4.06 1.76
C GLY A 207 24.35 4.21 1.61
N ALA A 208 23.62 4.14 2.72
CA ALA A 208 22.49 5.04 2.85
C ALA A 208 23.08 6.42 2.51
N GLU A 209 23.07 6.80 1.23
CA GLU A 209 23.06 8.19 0.88
C GLU A 209 21.86 8.67 1.67
N LYS A 210 22.16 9.35 2.78
CA LYS A 210 21.19 10.16 3.50
C LYS A 210 20.64 11.08 2.43
N LYS A 211 19.58 10.67 1.72
CA LYS A 211 18.89 11.55 0.79
C LYS A 211 18.18 12.54 1.69
N GLU A 212 18.93 13.59 1.98
CA GLU A 212 18.47 14.71 2.77
C GLU A 212 17.15 15.20 2.18
N PHE A 213 16.33 15.84 2.99
CA PHE A 213 15.07 16.43 2.56
C PHE A 213 15.24 17.35 1.31
N LYS A 214 16.44 17.94 1.13
CA LYS A 214 16.87 18.69 -0.06
C LYS A 214 17.13 17.86 -1.32
N ALA A 215 17.42 16.57 -1.22
CA ALA A 215 17.60 15.66 -2.35
C ALA A 215 16.26 15.09 -2.89
N LEU A 216 15.22 15.07 -2.04
CA LEU A 216 13.86 14.69 -2.43
C LEU A 216 13.04 15.88 -2.92
N ILE A 217 13.26 17.06 -2.33
CA ILE A 217 12.95 18.36 -2.96
C ILE A 217 14.20 18.82 -3.71
N ASN A 218 14.75 17.96 -4.57
CA ASN A 218 15.77 18.42 -5.49
C ASN A 218 15.05 19.02 -6.70
N THR A 219 14.95 20.34 -6.75
CA THR A 219 14.40 21.08 -7.89
C THR A 219 15.16 20.78 -9.20
N ASP A 220 16.35 20.17 -9.14
CA ASP A 220 17.06 19.66 -10.33
C ASP A 220 16.34 18.49 -11.02
N ILE A 221 15.54 17.71 -10.31
CA ILE A 221 14.75 16.61 -10.90
C ILE A 221 13.66 17.16 -11.84
N TRP A 222 13.16 18.37 -11.56
CA TRP A 222 12.24 19.10 -12.43
C TRP A 222 12.92 19.71 -13.67
N HIS A 223 14.25 19.79 -13.70
CA HIS A 223 15.00 20.19 -14.89
C HIS A 223 15.32 19.00 -15.83
N LEU A 224 15.18 17.76 -15.36
CA LEU A 224 15.26 16.56 -16.19
C LEU A 224 13.99 16.41 -17.02
N LYS A 225 14.03 16.92 -18.26
CA LYS A 225 12.91 16.87 -19.23
C LYS A 225 12.28 15.48 -19.33
N LYS A 226 13.07 14.41 -19.29
CA LYS A 226 12.59 13.02 -19.36
C LYS A 226 11.76 12.61 -18.13
N TYR A 227 12.15 13.04 -16.93
CA TYR A 227 11.43 12.74 -15.69
C TYR A 227 10.13 13.53 -15.59
N VAL A 228 10.15 14.82 -15.96
CA VAL A 228 8.93 15.66 -15.98
C VAL A 228 7.93 15.17 -17.03
N ILE A 229 8.39 14.81 -18.23
CA ILE A 229 7.52 14.22 -19.26
C ILE A 229 6.93 12.90 -18.76
N TRP A 230 7.71 12.03 -18.12
CA TRP A 230 7.22 10.75 -17.60
C TRP A 230 6.25 10.94 -16.42
N ALA A 231 6.56 11.85 -15.49
CA ALA A 231 5.74 12.16 -14.32
C ALA A 231 4.44 12.90 -14.66
N LEU A 232 4.39 13.66 -15.76
CA LEU A 232 3.15 14.25 -16.29
C LEU A 232 2.37 13.28 -17.20
N ALA A 233 3.06 12.44 -17.97
CA ALA A 233 2.43 11.49 -18.88
C ALA A 233 1.69 10.37 -18.13
N ILE A 234 2.20 9.91 -16.99
CA ILE A 234 1.56 8.83 -16.21
C ILE A 234 0.19 9.25 -15.66
N PRO A 235 0.03 10.40 -15.00
CA PRO A 235 -1.28 10.90 -14.58
C PRO A 235 -2.23 11.09 -15.76
N VAL A 236 -1.77 11.64 -16.89
CA VAL A 236 -2.60 11.84 -18.10
C VAL A 236 -3.02 10.51 -18.71
N ALA A 237 -2.12 9.52 -18.75
CA ALA A 237 -2.41 8.17 -19.23
C ALA A 237 -3.37 7.43 -18.29
N LEU A 238 -3.22 7.58 -16.96
CA LEU A 238 -4.13 7.03 -15.96
C LEU A 238 -5.52 7.68 -16.03
N PHE A 239 -5.59 9.00 -16.25
CA PHE A 239 -6.85 9.71 -16.49
C PHE A 239 -7.52 9.22 -17.78
N GLY A 240 -6.73 9.07 -18.85
CA GLY A 240 -7.17 8.50 -20.13
C GLY A 240 -7.58 7.02 -20.04
N TYR A 241 -7.08 6.28 -19.04
CA TYR A 241 -7.43 4.88 -18.80
C TYR A 241 -8.73 4.75 -17.97
N PHE A 242 -8.96 5.65 -17.01
CA PHE A 242 -10.16 5.62 -16.17
C PHE A 242 -11.43 6.06 -16.92
N VAL A 243 -11.34 7.02 -17.85
CA VAL A 243 -12.51 7.55 -18.57
C VAL A 243 -13.21 6.49 -19.44
N PRO A 244 -12.53 5.67 -20.26
CA PRO A 244 -13.15 4.57 -20.99
C PRO A 244 -13.71 3.49 -20.06
N TYR A 245 -13.01 3.17 -18.97
CA TYR A 245 -13.42 2.12 -18.03
C TYR A 245 -14.79 2.41 -17.41
N VAL A 246 -15.06 3.67 -17.05
CA VAL A 246 -16.35 4.12 -16.50
C VAL A 246 -17.48 4.09 -17.54
N HIS A 247 -17.16 4.33 -18.82
CA HIS A 247 -18.17 4.36 -19.89
C HIS A 247 -18.42 2.99 -20.53
N MET A 248 -17.48 2.06 -20.44
CA MET A 248 -17.63 0.70 -20.99
C MET A 248 -18.70 -0.11 -20.23
N VAL A 249 -18.86 0.12 -18.91
CA VAL A 249 -19.91 -0.52 -18.10
C VAL A 249 -21.32 -0.12 -18.57
N LYS A 250 -21.49 1.11 -19.06
CA LYS A 250 -22.78 1.58 -19.61
C LYS A 250 -23.13 0.92 -20.95
N PHE A 251 -22.13 0.56 -21.76
CA PHE A 251 -22.37 -0.10 -23.05
C PHE A 251 -22.64 -1.61 -22.95
N VAL A 252 -22.32 -2.25 -21.83
CA VAL A 252 -22.61 -3.67 -21.59
C VAL A 252 -23.99 -3.88 -20.96
N ALA A 253 -24.54 -2.87 -20.29
CA ALA A 253 -25.89 -2.92 -19.70
C ALA A 253 -27.03 -2.63 -20.70
N ASP A 254 -26.71 -2.20 -21.93
CA ASP A 254 -27.67 -1.81 -22.97
C ASP A 254 -27.84 -2.89 -24.08
N LYS A 255 -27.50 -4.15 -23.77
CA LYS A 255 -27.71 -5.31 -24.64
C LYS A 255 -28.22 -6.50 -23.83
#